data_AF-Q5AUD2-F1
#
_entry.id   AF-Q5AUD2-F1
#
_cell.length_a   1.000
_cell.length_b   1.000
_cell.length_c   1.000
_cell.angle_alpha   90.00
_cell.angle_beta   90.00
_cell.angle_gamma   90.00
#
_symmetry.space_group_name_H-M   'P 1'
#
loop_
_entity.id
_entity.type
_entity.pdbx_description
1 polymer ?
#
loop_
_entity_poly.entity_id
_entity_poly.type
_entity_poly.pdbx_seq_one_letter_code
_entity_poly.pdbx_strand_id
1 'polypeptide(L)'
;MGQRAKRTYFNCYGFGTDEAPGPVIPFHWCCFEILLRSLTGTTDPKNVNLDVLYEVMMGMCNGSGSALRLAYGDDVAHAQGQYWRCLPGAEFSVRHPTNTPNLKEFIQTQLKTNGTLHAPSETKGLDFGSRTPKNPFGTLPAELIYQICSFLPGSSLKALIQASPFIRLLTSDDYFWRCFIESDMPWLWQTQTATDAEVQAQSEPENLSVSQVLRSLATSSGLSLNHKQVYMWLDEVTAPKYGLEDPTLMGIANRRRIWGACEELSRGYRAVAVAA
;
A
#
# COMPACT_ATOMS: atom_id res chain seq x y z
N MET A 1 -51.45 18.55 12.78
CA MET A 1 -50.18 18.19 12.11
C MET A 1 -49.18 17.86 13.21
N GLY A 2 -48.92 16.57 13.45
CA GLY A 2 -48.01 16.14 14.51
C GLY A 2 -46.55 16.37 14.11
N GLN A 3 -45.78 17.04 14.98
CA GLN A 3 -44.33 17.10 14.84
C GLN A 3 -43.78 15.67 14.78
N ARG A 4 -43.14 15.35 13.65
CA ARG A 4 -42.50 14.06 13.43
C ARG A 4 -41.34 13.95 14.43
N ALA A 5 -41.40 12.95 15.30
CA ALA A 5 -40.38 12.76 16.33
C ALA A 5 -38.99 12.63 15.68
N LYS A 6 -38.02 13.46 16.11
CA LYS A 6 -36.61 13.32 15.72
C LYS A 6 -36.18 11.88 16.01
N ARG A 7 -35.83 11.12 14.97
CA ARG A 7 -35.28 9.78 15.14
C ARG A 7 -33.91 9.88 15.81
N THR A 8 -33.80 9.35 17.02
CA THR A 8 -32.55 9.24 17.81
C THR A 8 -31.88 7.86 17.68
N TYR A 9 -32.38 7.00 16.79
CA TYR A 9 -31.83 5.66 16.56
C TYR A 9 -31.13 5.59 15.21
N PHE A 10 -29.87 5.16 15.24
CA PHE A 10 -29.06 4.92 14.05
C PHE A 10 -29.33 3.49 13.56
N ASN A 11 -29.81 3.33 12.33
CA ASN A 11 -29.80 2.04 11.67
C ASN A 11 -28.54 1.97 10.81
N CYS A 12 -27.62 1.08 11.17
CA CYS A 12 -26.44 0.84 10.36
C CYS A 12 -26.86 0.50 8.92
N TYR A 13 -26.10 1.01 7.94
CA TYR A 13 -26.10 0.57 6.54
C TYR A 13 -27.24 1.03 5.62
N GLY A 14 -28.28 1.72 6.07
CA GLY A 14 -29.39 2.06 5.15
C GLY A 14 -30.09 3.41 5.32
N PHE A 15 -30.18 3.93 6.54
CA PHE A 15 -30.99 5.13 6.79
C PHE A 15 -30.34 5.99 7.87
N GLY A 16 -29.90 7.18 7.47
CA GLY A 16 -29.44 8.26 8.35
C GLY A 16 -30.60 8.93 9.10
N THR A 17 -30.34 10.11 9.66
CA THR A 17 -31.35 10.88 10.39
C THR A 17 -32.15 11.78 9.44
N ASP A 18 -33.22 12.41 9.94
CA ASP A 18 -33.92 13.46 9.19
C ASP A 18 -33.02 14.70 8.93
N GLU A 19 -31.94 14.87 9.72
CA GLU A 19 -30.97 15.97 9.61
C GLU A 19 -29.79 15.63 8.69
N ALA A 20 -29.40 14.35 8.63
CA ALA A 20 -28.35 13.82 7.78
C ALA A 20 -28.88 12.57 7.04
N PRO A 21 -29.68 12.76 5.99
CA PRO A 21 -30.23 11.65 5.22
C PRO A 21 -29.11 11.02 4.36
N GLY A 22 -28.72 9.79 4.67
CA GLY A 22 -27.71 9.07 3.91
C GLY A 22 -27.22 7.80 4.62
N PRO A 23 -26.43 6.95 3.95
CA PRO A 23 -25.82 5.78 4.58
C PRO A 23 -24.83 6.19 5.67
N VAL A 24 -24.79 5.43 6.76
CA VAL A 24 -23.73 5.54 7.78
C VAL A 24 -22.60 4.60 7.39
N ILE A 25 -21.38 5.11 7.30
CA ILE A 25 -20.18 4.36 6.87
C ILE A 25 -19.25 4.22 8.08
N PRO A 26 -19.30 3.08 8.81
CA PRO A 26 -18.45 2.88 9.97
C PRO A 26 -17.00 2.61 9.56
N PHE A 27 -16.06 3.15 10.32
CA PHE A 27 -14.63 2.89 10.16
C PHE A 27 -14.03 2.31 11.43
N HIS A 28 -13.20 1.28 11.27
CA HIS A 28 -12.17 1.00 12.28
C HIS A 28 -11.14 2.12 12.23
N TRP A 29 -10.72 2.62 13.40
CA TRP A 29 -9.77 3.72 13.49
C TRP A 29 -8.47 3.46 12.72
N CYS A 30 -7.90 2.26 12.85
CA CYS A 30 -6.67 1.88 12.14
C CYS A 30 -6.83 1.84 10.61
N CYS A 31 -8.02 1.54 10.08
CA CYS A 31 -8.30 1.63 8.64
C CYS A 31 -8.47 3.09 8.21
N PHE A 32 -9.08 3.92 9.06
CA PHE A 32 -9.24 5.35 8.80
C PHE A 32 -7.89 6.07 8.74
N GLU A 33 -6.93 5.74 9.62
CA GLU A 33 -5.56 6.26 9.55
C GLU A 33 -4.87 5.95 8.22
N ILE A 34 -5.07 4.74 7.68
CA ILE A 34 -4.53 4.33 6.38
C ILE A 34 -5.15 5.16 5.26
N LEU A 35 -6.47 5.38 5.33
CA LEU A 35 -7.18 6.24 4.38
C LEU A 35 -6.65 7.68 4.42
N LEU A 36 -6.53 8.28 5.60
CA LEU A 36 -6.00 9.63 5.76
C LEU A 36 -4.60 9.75 5.14
N ARG A 37 -3.72 8.77 5.41
CA ARG A 37 -2.38 8.72 4.81
C ARG A 37 -2.43 8.65 3.29
N SER A 38 -3.33 7.85 2.72
CA SER A 38 -3.47 7.76 1.26
C SER A 38 -3.98 9.05 0.61
N LEU A 39 -4.76 9.85 1.35
CA LEU A 39 -5.33 11.11 0.89
C LEU A 39 -4.32 12.27 1.01
N THR A 40 -3.72 12.43 2.20
CA THR A 40 -2.95 13.63 2.58
C THR A 40 -1.50 13.36 2.95
N GLY A 41 -1.10 12.10 3.11
CA GLY A 41 0.19 11.72 3.67
C GLY A 41 0.27 11.80 5.20
N THR A 42 -0.79 12.26 5.89
CA THR A 42 -0.83 12.40 7.35
C THR A 42 -1.95 11.56 7.97
N THR A 43 -1.94 11.38 9.30
CA THR A 43 -3.03 10.73 10.05
C THR A 43 -3.99 11.73 10.69
N ASP A 44 -3.81 13.04 10.47
CA ASP A 44 -4.68 14.08 11.02
C ASP A 44 -5.96 14.23 10.18
N PRO A 45 -7.15 13.94 10.74
CA PRO A 45 -8.42 14.10 10.03
C PRO A 45 -8.69 15.53 9.57
N LYS A 46 -8.08 16.55 10.20
CA LYS A 46 -8.29 17.96 9.84
C LYS A 46 -7.78 18.33 8.45
N ASN A 47 -6.86 17.53 7.90
CA ASN A 47 -6.30 17.74 6.57
C ASN A 47 -7.21 17.20 5.45
N VAL A 48 -8.34 16.57 5.80
CA VAL A 48 -9.28 15.98 4.85
C VAL A 48 -10.62 16.72 4.92
N ASN A 49 -11.16 17.06 3.76
CA ASN A 49 -12.54 17.53 3.66
C ASN A 49 -13.48 16.32 3.81
N LEU A 50 -14.02 16.14 5.02
CA LEU A 50 -14.87 15.01 5.34
C LEU A 50 -16.21 15.02 4.57
N ASP A 51 -16.69 16.19 4.15
CA ASP A 51 -17.93 16.29 3.36
C ASP A 51 -17.70 15.74 1.95
N VAL A 52 -16.62 16.15 1.29
CA VAL A 52 -16.23 15.60 -0.03
C VAL A 52 -15.96 14.10 0.07
N LEU A 53 -15.30 13.66 1.14
CA LEU A 53 -15.04 12.25 1.37
C LEU A 53 -16.35 11.45 1.52
N TYR A 54 -17.29 11.97 2.29
CA TYR A 54 -18.59 11.36 2.50
C TYR A 54 -19.39 11.26 1.20
N GLU A 55 -19.47 12.33 0.42
CA GLU A 55 -20.15 12.36 -0.89
C GLU A 55 -19.58 11.31 -1.86
N VAL A 56 -18.24 11.22 -1.95
CA VAL A 56 -17.59 10.21 -2.79
C VAL A 56 -17.92 8.81 -2.32
N MET A 57 -17.83 8.54 -1.00
CA MET A 57 -18.16 7.22 -0.47
C MET A 57 -19.64 6.87 -0.67
N MET A 58 -20.56 7.81 -0.51
CA MET A 58 -21.99 7.61 -0.78
C MET A 58 -22.22 7.13 -2.22
N GLY A 59 -21.55 7.76 -3.19
CA GLY A 59 -21.61 7.36 -4.60
C GLY A 59 -21.05 5.96 -4.86
N MET A 60 -20.24 5.43 -3.95
CA MET A 60 -19.64 4.10 -4.04
C MET A 60 -20.36 3.04 -3.20
N CYS A 61 -21.41 3.37 -2.45
CA CYS A 61 -22.17 2.38 -1.69
C CYS A 61 -22.75 1.29 -2.61
N ASN A 62 -22.74 0.04 -2.14
CA ASN A 62 -23.46 -1.05 -2.81
C ASN A 62 -24.98 -0.86 -2.66
N GLY A 63 -25.77 -1.64 -3.40
CA GLY A 63 -27.23 -1.49 -3.42
C GLY A 63 -27.92 -1.65 -2.05
N SER A 64 -27.26 -2.29 -1.08
CA SER A 64 -27.75 -2.45 0.30
C SER A 64 -27.18 -1.42 1.28
N GLY A 65 -26.28 -0.52 0.85
CA GLY A 65 -25.56 0.42 1.70
C GLY A 65 -24.65 -0.21 2.76
N SER A 66 -24.37 -1.51 2.65
CA SER A 66 -23.62 -2.29 3.65
C SER A 66 -22.11 -2.28 3.46
N ALA A 67 -21.65 -1.95 2.25
CA ALA A 67 -20.24 -1.85 1.91
C ALA A 67 -20.04 -0.87 0.74
N LEU A 68 -18.82 -0.37 0.58
CA LEU A 68 -18.44 0.36 -0.62
C LEU A 68 -18.09 -0.63 -1.73
N ARG A 69 -18.25 -0.23 -2.99
CA ARG A 69 -17.89 -1.02 -4.17
C ARG A 69 -16.39 -0.90 -4.47
N LEU A 70 -15.57 -1.27 -3.48
CA LEU A 70 -14.10 -1.23 -3.56
C LEU A 70 -13.53 -2.64 -3.72
N ALA A 71 -12.35 -2.74 -4.33
CA ALA A 71 -11.61 -4.00 -4.44
C ALA A 71 -10.96 -4.41 -3.10
N TYR A 72 -11.77 -4.93 -2.16
CA TYR A 72 -11.28 -5.35 -0.84
C TYR A 72 -10.39 -6.60 -0.82
N GLY A 73 -10.24 -7.28 -1.96
CA GLY A 73 -9.56 -8.57 -2.10
C GLY A 73 -10.53 -9.76 -2.06
N ASP A 74 -10.16 -10.84 -2.75
CA ASP A 74 -11.04 -12.00 -2.98
C ASP A 74 -11.48 -12.64 -1.66
N ASP A 75 -10.57 -12.90 -0.73
CA ASP A 75 -10.91 -13.54 0.56
C ASP A 75 -11.94 -12.73 1.36
N VAL A 76 -11.82 -11.40 1.34
CA VAL A 76 -12.76 -10.50 2.01
C VAL A 76 -14.09 -10.47 1.27
N ALA A 77 -14.08 -10.41 -0.06
CA ALA A 77 -15.31 -10.46 -0.86
C ALA A 77 -16.08 -11.78 -0.64
N HIS A 78 -15.40 -12.91 -0.48
CA HIS A 78 -16.03 -14.19 -0.14
C HIS A 78 -16.59 -14.23 1.28
N ALA A 79 -16.00 -13.47 2.22
CA ALA A 79 -16.47 -13.33 3.59
C ALA A 79 -17.54 -12.23 3.75
N GLN A 80 -17.79 -11.39 2.73
CA GLN A 80 -18.82 -10.36 2.75
C GLN A 80 -20.22 -11.01 2.67
N GLY A 81 -20.89 -11.06 3.81
CA GLY A 81 -22.25 -11.56 3.91
C GLY A 81 -22.98 -10.94 5.10
N GLN A 82 -24.18 -11.45 5.39
CA GLN A 82 -24.96 -11.01 6.55
C GLN A 82 -24.27 -11.32 7.88
N TYR A 83 -23.42 -12.35 7.91
CA TYR A 83 -22.74 -12.81 9.10
C TYR A 83 -21.24 -12.93 8.84
N TRP A 84 -20.47 -12.73 9.90
CA TRP A 84 -19.04 -13.01 9.88
C TRP A 84 -18.78 -14.49 9.60
N ARG A 85 -17.87 -14.76 8.67
CA ARG A 85 -17.38 -16.12 8.37
C ARG A 85 -15.88 -16.18 8.62
N CYS A 86 -15.46 -17.06 9.52
CA CYS A 86 -14.05 -17.39 9.67
C CYS A 86 -13.60 -18.25 8.49
N LEU A 87 -12.78 -17.70 7.61
CA LEU A 87 -12.12 -18.42 6.53
C LEU A 87 -10.70 -18.77 6.99
N PRO A 88 -10.37 -20.06 7.24
CA PRO A 88 -9.01 -20.47 7.55
C PRO A 88 -8.06 -20.02 6.44
N GLY A 89 -6.86 -19.57 6.79
CA GLY A 89 -5.88 -19.05 5.82
C GLY A 89 -6.10 -17.58 5.41
N ALA A 90 -7.25 -16.97 5.73
CA ALA A 90 -7.53 -15.56 5.45
C ALA A 90 -7.33 -14.65 6.68
N GLU A 91 -6.62 -15.12 7.72
CA GLU A 91 -6.41 -14.41 8.98
C GLU A 91 -5.67 -13.09 8.79
N PHE A 92 -4.87 -12.97 7.72
CA PHE A 92 -4.24 -11.71 7.36
C PHE A 92 -5.29 -10.60 7.18
N SER A 93 -6.48 -10.89 6.63
CA SER A 93 -7.50 -9.87 6.35
C SER A 93 -8.09 -9.19 7.59
N VAL A 94 -7.91 -9.81 8.76
CA VAL A 94 -8.51 -9.39 10.04
C VAL A 94 -7.44 -8.94 11.04
N ARG A 95 -6.16 -9.12 10.70
CA ARG A 95 -5.01 -8.72 11.51
C ARG A 95 -4.92 -7.19 11.57
N HIS A 96 -4.56 -6.65 12.73
CA HIS A 96 -4.42 -5.19 12.87
C HIS A 96 -3.37 -4.63 11.89
N PRO A 97 -3.74 -3.72 10.97
CA PRO A 97 -2.87 -3.37 9.84
C PRO A 97 -1.73 -2.42 10.24
N THR A 98 -1.91 -1.58 11.26
CA THR A 98 -0.87 -0.62 11.69
C THR A 98 0.05 -1.16 12.78
N ASN A 99 -0.31 -2.30 13.42
CA ASN A 99 0.48 -2.89 14.50
C ASN A 99 1.37 -4.00 13.92
N THR A 100 2.57 -3.63 13.51
CA THR A 100 3.54 -4.55 12.87
C THR A 100 4.83 -4.56 13.68
N PRO A 101 4.80 -5.14 14.90
CA PRO A 101 5.98 -5.26 15.73
C PRO A 101 7.00 -6.16 15.01
N ASN A 102 8.29 -5.95 15.27
CA ASN A 102 9.38 -6.74 14.69
C ASN A 102 9.60 -6.58 13.17
N LEU A 103 8.90 -5.67 12.49
CA LEU A 103 9.10 -5.45 11.06
C LEU A 103 10.55 -5.05 10.72
N LYS A 104 11.16 -4.19 11.56
CA LYS A 104 12.55 -3.75 11.40
C LYS A 104 13.50 -4.93 11.47
N GLU A 105 13.34 -5.72 12.52
CA GLU A 105 14.19 -6.85 12.88
C GLU A 105 14.06 -7.94 11.83
N PHE A 106 12.84 -8.17 11.34
CA PHE A 106 12.56 -9.07 10.22
C PHE A 106 13.31 -8.63 8.96
N ILE A 107 13.13 -7.37 8.52
CA ILE A 107 13.80 -6.86 7.32
C ILE A 107 15.32 -6.89 7.49
N GLN A 108 15.84 -6.45 8.63
CA GLN A 108 17.27 -6.49 8.96
C GLN A 108 17.84 -7.90 8.87
N THR A 109 17.15 -8.88 9.46
CA THR A 109 17.59 -10.27 9.45
C THR A 109 17.65 -10.79 8.02
N GLN A 110 16.60 -10.55 7.22
CA GLN A 110 16.53 -11.00 5.84
C GLN A 110 17.56 -10.33 4.95
N LEU A 111 17.81 -9.03 5.12
CA LEU A 111 18.88 -8.34 4.39
C LEU A 111 20.27 -8.87 4.74
N LYS A 112 20.51 -9.37 5.95
CA LYS A 112 21.80 -9.94 6.35
C LYS A 112 21.97 -11.40 5.89
N THR A 113 20.91 -12.20 5.97
CA THR A 113 20.97 -13.64 5.68
C THR A 113 20.81 -13.96 4.20
N ASN A 114 20.06 -13.15 3.46
CA ASN A 114 19.76 -13.42 2.07
C ASN A 114 20.76 -12.72 1.13
N GLY A 115 21.82 -13.44 0.76
CA GLY A 115 22.85 -12.93 -0.15
C GLY A 115 22.35 -12.56 -1.55
N THR A 116 21.14 -13.00 -1.96
CA THR A 116 20.55 -12.59 -3.25
C THR A 116 20.09 -11.13 -3.25
N LEU A 117 19.90 -10.53 -2.06
CA LEU A 117 19.50 -9.14 -1.89
C LEU A 117 20.69 -8.17 -1.97
N HIS A 118 21.91 -8.70 -2.06
CA HIS A 118 23.14 -7.89 -2.13
C HIS A 118 23.47 -7.54 -3.58
N ALA A 119 24.14 -6.39 -3.76
CA ALA A 119 24.62 -5.98 -5.07
C ALA A 119 25.62 -7.03 -5.60
N PRO A 120 25.43 -7.56 -6.83
CA PRO A 120 26.43 -8.44 -7.43
C PRO A 120 27.72 -7.65 -7.69
N SER A 121 28.88 -8.29 -7.48
CA SER A 121 30.20 -7.64 -7.66
C SER A 121 30.46 -7.14 -9.09
N GLU A 122 29.82 -7.69 -10.12
CA GLU A 122 30.03 -7.28 -11.51
C GLU A 122 28.75 -7.47 -12.36
N THR A 123 28.21 -6.38 -12.89
CA THR A 123 27.21 -6.44 -13.96
C THR A 123 27.92 -6.69 -15.28
N LYS A 124 27.94 -7.94 -15.76
CA LYS A 124 28.36 -8.22 -17.13
C LYS A 124 27.42 -7.53 -18.11
N GLY A 125 27.96 -6.59 -18.89
CA GLY A 125 27.23 -5.91 -19.96
C GLY A 125 26.72 -6.95 -20.97
N LEU A 126 25.41 -6.94 -21.22
CA LEU A 126 24.81 -7.73 -22.29
C LEU A 126 24.84 -6.88 -23.56
N ASP A 127 25.50 -7.37 -24.61
CA ASP A 127 25.47 -6.75 -25.93
C ASP A 127 24.12 -7.05 -26.62
N PHE A 128 23.38 -5.99 -26.94
CA PHE A 128 22.09 -6.05 -27.62
C PHE A 128 22.16 -5.67 -29.10
N GLY A 129 23.35 -5.31 -29.62
CA GLY A 129 23.53 -4.73 -30.95
C GLY A 129 23.11 -5.62 -32.14
N SER A 130 22.92 -6.93 -31.92
CA SER A 130 22.70 -7.91 -32.98
C SER A 130 21.26 -8.46 -33.11
N ARG A 131 20.31 -8.03 -32.27
CA ARG A 131 18.97 -8.66 -32.23
C ARG A 131 17.97 -8.04 -33.20
N THR A 132 17.25 -8.93 -33.92
CA THR A 132 16.07 -8.62 -34.72
C THR A 132 14.86 -9.41 -34.20
N PRO A 133 13.64 -8.83 -34.13
CA PRO A 133 13.30 -7.44 -34.44
C PRO A 133 13.90 -6.45 -33.42
N LYS A 134 14.13 -5.21 -33.87
CA LYS A 134 14.63 -4.13 -33.00
C LYS A 134 13.62 -3.86 -31.89
N ASN A 135 14.11 -3.70 -30.68
CA ASN A 135 13.26 -3.38 -29.53
C ASN A 135 12.55 -2.03 -29.77
N PRO A 136 11.22 -1.91 -29.61
CA PRO A 136 10.50 -0.66 -29.85
C PRO A 136 10.98 0.47 -28.92
N PHE A 137 11.38 0.13 -27.69
CA PHE A 137 11.94 1.08 -26.72
C PHE A 137 13.37 1.49 -27.04
N GLY A 138 14.09 0.78 -27.91
CA GLY A 138 15.47 1.10 -28.26
C GLY A 138 15.65 2.44 -29.00
N THR A 139 14.55 3.09 -29.40
CA THR A 139 14.53 4.41 -30.03
C THR A 139 14.28 5.55 -29.03
N LEU A 140 13.84 5.24 -27.81
CA LEU A 140 13.54 6.22 -26.78
C LEU A 140 14.77 6.47 -25.90
N PRO A 141 14.97 7.71 -25.42
CA PRO A 141 15.89 8.01 -24.34
C PRO A 141 15.59 7.19 -23.08
N ALA A 142 16.63 6.86 -22.32
CA ALA A 142 16.54 6.03 -21.11
C ALA A 142 15.57 6.63 -20.09
N GLU A 143 15.55 7.95 -19.97
CA GLU A 143 14.74 8.73 -19.04
C GLU A 143 13.24 8.55 -19.32
N LEU A 144 12.84 8.55 -20.61
CA LEU A 144 11.45 8.32 -20.98
C LEU A 144 11.01 6.90 -20.65
N ILE A 145 11.92 5.93 -20.82
CA ILE A 145 11.62 4.54 -20.48
C ILE A 145 11.51 4.38 -18.97
N TYR A 146 12.36 5.02 -18.17
CA TYR A 146 12.22 5.05 -16.70
C TYR A 146 10.89 5.66 -16.28
N GLN A 147 10.51 6.77 -16.90
CA GLN A 147 9.23 7.40 -16.63
C GLN A 147 8.05 6.47 -16.98
N ILE A 148 8.07 5.83 -18.16
CA ILE A 148 7.06 4.84 -18.54
C ILE A 148 7.01 3.72 -17.49
N CYS A 149 8.17 3.16 -17.10
CA CYS A 149 8.25 2.09 -16.12
C CYS A 149 7.73 2.53 -14.74
N SER A 150 7.96 3.77 -14.32
CA SER A 150 7.45 4.30 -13.04
C SER A 150 5.93 4.45 -12.98
N PHE A 151 5.25 4.49 -14.13
CA PHE A 151 3.79 4.52 -14.19
C PHE A 151 3.15 3.13 -14.27
N LEU A 152 3.95 2.06 -14.42
CA LEU A 152 3.43 0.70 -14.47
C LEU A 152 3.23 0.15 -13.04
N PRO A 153 2.11 -0.55 -12.77
CA PRO A 153 2.00 -1.35 -11.57
C PRO A 153 3.13 -2.39 -11.49
N GLY A 154 3.59 -2.70 -10.29
CA GLY A 154 4.66 -3.69 -10.06
C GLY A 154 4.55 -4.97 -10.87
N SER A 155 3.37 -5.59 -10.94
CA SER A 155 3.12 -6.81 -11.72
C SER A 155 3.35 -6.63 -13.22
N SER A 156 2.93 -5.50 -13.78
CA SER A 156 3.12 -5.16 -15.20
C SER A 156 4.58 -4.84 -15.50
N LEU A 157 5.27 -4.17 -14.59
CA LEU A 157 6.71 -3.92 -14.71
C LEU A 157 7.51 -5.24 -14.71
N LYS A 158 7.18 -6.18 -13.82
CA LYS A 158 7.81 -7.52 -13.82
C LYS A 158 7.58 -8.26 -15.14
N ALA A 159 6.35 -8.26 -15.64
CA ALA A 159 6.02 -8.88 -16.93
C ALA A 159 6.80 -8.23 -18.09
N LEU A 160 6.93 -6.90 -18.09
CA LEU A 160 7.70 -6.16 -19.08
C LEU A 160 9.20 -6.47 -19.02
N ILE A 161 9.77 -6.54 -17.82
CA ILE A 161 11.18 -6.94 -17.60
C ILE A 161 11.43 -8.37 -18.09
N GLN A 162 10.49 -9.28 -17.87
CA GLN A 162 10.58 -10.66 -18.34
C GLN A 162 10.48 -10.74 -19.87
N ALA A 163 9.57 -9.96 -20.48
CA ALA A 163 9.36 -9.94 -21.93
C ALA A 163 10.49 -9.23 -22.69
N SER A 164 11.15 -8.24 -22.07
CA SER A 164 12.12 -7.37 -22.74
C SER A 164 13.47 -7.34 -22.01
N PRO A 165 14.48 -8.08 -22.51
CA PRO A 165 15.84 -8.03 -21.98
C PRO A 165 16.47 -6.63 -21.99
N PHE A 166 16.06 -5.78 -22.92
CA PHE A 166 16.48 -4.38 -23.00
C PHE A 166 15.97 -3.59 -21.78
N ILE A 167 14.66 -3.69 -21.49
CA ILE A 167 14.07 -3.08 -20.28
C ILE A 167 14.69 -3.68 -19.02
N ARG A 168 14.96 -5.00 -19.02
CA ARG A 168 15.63 -5.65 -17.88
C ARG A 168 17.01 -5.06 -17.60
N LEU A 169 17.80 -4.75 -18.63
CA LEU A 169 19.12 -4.11 -18.47
C LEU A 169 18.97 -2.66 -18.05
N LEU A 170 18.09 -1.91 -18.71
CA LEU A 170 17.91 -0.49 -18.42
C LEU A 170 17.45 -0.28 -16.96
N THR A 171 16.49 -1.08 -16.50
CA THR A 171 16.05 -1.14 -15.11
C THR A 171 17.00 -1.92 -14.21
N SER A 172 18.28 -2.10 -14.56
CA SER A 172 19.28 -2.57 -13.60
C SER A 172 19.82 -1.44 -12.73
N ASP A 173 19.52 -0.18 -13.08
CA ASP A 173 19.88 0.98 -12.28
C ASP A 173 19.26 0.91 -10.87
N ASP A 174 20.09 1.15 -9.85
CA ASP A 174 19.70 1.03 -8.44
C ASP A 174 18.79 2.19 -8.00
N TYR A 175 19.05 3.39 -8.51
CA TYR A 175 18.27 4.57 -8.18
C TYR A 175 16.81 4.45 -8.63
N PHE A 176 16.58 3.92 -9.84
CA PHE A 176 15.23 3.59 -10.31
C PHE A 176 14.45 2.75 -9.30
N TRP A 177 15.01 1.64 -8.79
CA TRP A 177 14.29 0.77 -7.85
C TRP A 177 14.06 1.40 -6.48
N ARG A 178 14.98 2.25 -6.01
CA ARG A 178 14.77 3.00 -4.77
C ARG A 178 13.56 3.91 -4.87
N CYS A 179 13.46 4.69 -5.96
CA CYS A 179 12.30 5.54 -6.22
C CYS A 179 11.04 4.71 -6.46
N PHE A 180 11.17 3.57 -7.16
CA PHE A 180 10.04 2.69 -7.42
C PHE A 180 9.47 2.06 -6.14
N ILE A 181 10.31 1.63 -5.20
CA ILE A 181 9.88 1.14 -3.87
C ILE A 181 9.09 2.23 -3.13
N GLU A 182 9.57 3.48 -3.12
CA GLU A 182 8.86 4.59 -2.46
C GLU A 182 7.49 4.84 -3.07
N SER A 183 7.38 4.74 -4.39
CA SER A 183 6.14 5.03 -5.12
C SER A 183 5.14 3.86 -5.15
N ASP A 184 5.61 2.62 -5.28
CA ASP A 184 4.77 1.41 -5.43
C ASP A 184 4.45 0.76 -4.08
N MET A 185 5.26 1.01 -3.04
CA MET A 185 5.06 0.49 -1.69
C MET A 185 4.90 1.59 -0.62
N PRO A 186 4.07 2.63 -0.84
CA PRO A 186 3.87 3.69 0.15
C PRO A 186 3.22 3.17 1.43
N TRP A 187 2.59 2.00 1.39
CA TRP A 187 1.98 1.31 2.55
C TRP A 187 2.98 0.65 3.50
N LEU A 188 4.22 0.42 3.08
CA LEU A 188 5.21 -0.32 3.87
C LEU A 188 5.98 0.59 4.85
N TRP A 189 5.33 1.58 5.46
CA TRP A 189 6.00 2.40 6.48
C TRP A 189 6.26 1.61 7.77
N GLN A 190 7.26 2.07 8.52
CA GLN A 190 7.54 1.58 9.85
C GLN A 190 7.11 2.62 10.89
N THR A 191 6.34 2.17 11.88
CA THR A 191 6.06 2.93 13.10
C THR A 191 7.25 2.77 14.05
N GLN A 192 7.89 3.87 14.46
CA GLN A 192 8.91 3.79 15.50
C GLN A 192 8.21 3.53 16.84
N THR A 193 8.39 2.34 17.40
CA THR A 193 7.94 2.08 18.78
C THR A 193 8.91 2.82 19.71
N ALA A 194 8.36 3.57 20.66
CA ALA A 194 9.10 4.22 21.74
C ALA A 194 9.70 3.16 22.67
N THR A 195 10.71 2.47 22.19
CA THR A 195 11.54 1.54 22.95
C THR A 195 12.96 1.89 22.59
N ASP A 196 13.39 3.07 23.05
CA ASP A 196 14.77 3.46 23.34
C ASP A 196 14.71 4.84 24.03
N ALA A 197 14.79 4.81 25.36
CA ALA A 197 14.75 5.93 26.32
C ALA A 197 13.40 6.61 26.58
N GLU A 198 13.02 6.62 27.86
CA GLU A 198 11.99 7.44 28.49
C GLU A 198 12.30 8.94 28.33
N VAL A 199 12.09 9.52 27.15
CA VAL A 199 12.02 10.98 26.97
C VAL A 199 11.02 11.28 25.85
N GLN A 200 10.05 12.15 26.16
CA GLN A 200 9.03 12.77 25.27
C GLN A 200 7.74 11.97 25.00
N ALA A 201 6.86 11.97 26.01
CA ALA A 201 5.42 11.68 25.87
C ALA A 201 4.62 12.80 25.15
N GLN A 202 5.21 13.47 24.15
CA GLN A 202 4.54 14.57 23.41
C GLN A 202 4.82 14.60 21.90
N SER A 203 5.71 13.76 21.36
CA SER A 203 5.89 13.63 19.92
C SER A 203 5.18 12.38 19.41
N GLU A 204 4.26 12.58 18.45
CA GLU A 204 3.66 11.50 17.66
C GLU A 204 4.77 10.61 17.08
N PRO A 205 4.59 9.27 17.07
CA PRO A 205 5.58 8.36 16.52
C PRO A 205 5.83 8.69 15.05
N GLU A 206 7.03 9.20 14.76
CA GLU A 206 7.45 9.49 13.40
C GLU A 206 7.48 8.19 12.59
N ASN A 207 6.84 8.20 11.42
CA ASN A 207 6.79 7.03 10.56
C ASN A 207 7.91 7.12 9.54
N LEU A 208 8.77 6.11 9.53
CA LEU A 208 9.87 6.02 8.58
C LEU A 208 9.39 5.34 7.31
N SER A 209 9.69 5.94 6.16
CA SER A 209 9.52 5.28 4.86
C SER A 209 10.44 4.06 4.75
N VAL A 210 10.05 3.08 3.93
CA VAL A 210 10.87 1.90 3.63
C VAL A 210 12.28 2.29 3.21
N SER A 211 12.40 3.29 2.34
CA SER A 211 13.69 3.69 1.80
C SER A 211 14.59 4.34 2.85
N GLN A 212 14.02 5.05 3.82
CA GLN A 212 14.79 5.52 4.98
C GLN A 212 15.25 4.32 5.83
N VAL A 213 14.38 3.33 6.06
CA VAL A 213 14.75 2.09 6.75
C VAL A 213 15.88 1.39 5.99
N LEU A 214 15.69 1.03 4.72
CA LEU A 214 16.70 0.36 3.89
C LEU A 214 18.04 1.11 3.87
N ARG A 215 18.03 2.44 3.73
CA ARG A 215 19.25 3.26 3.77
C ARG A 215 19.93 3.20 5.13
N SER A 216 19.17 3.34 6.22
CA SER A 216 19.73 3.24 7.57
C SER A 216 20.36 1.87 7.82
N LEU A 217 19.73 0.80 7.32
CA LEU A 217 20.19 -0.58 7.49
C LEU A 217 21.43 -0.91 6.64
N ALA A 218 21.46 -0.39 5.41
CA ALA A 218 22.62 -0.51 4.52
C ALA A 218 23.85 0.17 5.15
N THR A 219 23.68 1.41 5.65
CA THR A 219 24.76 2.14 6.33
C THR A 219 25.22 1.45 7.61
N SER A 220 24.29 0.98 8.47
CA SER A 220 24.65 0.33 9.74
C SER A 220 25.32 -1.03 9.56
N SER A 221 25.00 -1.74 8.48
CA SER A 221 25.49 -3.11 8.23
C SER A 221 26.66 -3.16 7.24
N GLY A 222 27.02 -2.04 6.61
CA GLY A 222 28.04 -1.97 5.56
C GLY A 222 27.68 -2.76 4.30
N LEU A 223 26.39 -3.07 4.09
CA LEU A 223 25.91 -3.90 2.99
C LEU A 223 25.58 -3.04 1.78
N SER A 224 26.07 -3.46 0.60
CA SER A 224 25.60 -2.92 -0.68
C SER A 224 24.37 -3.70 -1.11
N LEU A 225 23.22 -3.03 -1.20
CA LEU A 225 21.94 -3.66 -1.53
C LEU A 225 21.67 -3.62 -3.04
N ASN A 226 21.02 -4.66 -3.55
CA ASN A 226 20.42 -4.69 -4.87
C ASN A 226 18.95 -4.32 -4.75
N HIS A 227 18.58 -3.05 -4.95
CA HIS A 227 17.20 -2.61 -4.71
C HIS A 227 16.17 -3.28 -5.62
N LYS A 228 16.58 -3.78 -6.80
CA LYS A 228 15.73 -4.63 -7.65
C LYS A 228 15.33 -5.90 -6.94
N GLN A 229 16.30 -6.63 -6.39
CA GLN A 229 16.05 -7.88 -5.68
C GLN A 229 15.30 -7.64 -4.37
N VAL A 230 15.64 -6.56 -3.65
CA VAL A 230 14.91 -6.13 -2.46
C VAL A 230 13.45 -5.86 -2.80
N TYR A 231 13.16 -5.13 -3.88
CA TYR A 231 11.79 -4.90 -4.33
C TYR A 231 11.06 -6.22 -4.63
N MET A 232 11.68 -7.12 -5.41
CA MET A 232 11.04 -8.40 -5.75
C MET A 232 10.71 -9.23 -4.52
N TRP A 233 11.65 -9.29 -3.57
CA TRP A 233 11.47 -9.98 -2.30
C TRP A 233 10.39 -9.33 -1.44
N LEU A 234 10.42 -8.01 -1.26
CA LEU A 234 9.41 -7.25 -0.50
C LEU A 234 8.02 -7.48 -1.09
N ASP A 235 7.89 -7.39 -2.42
CA ASP A 235 6.62 -7.58 -3.09
C ASP A 235 6.04 -8.99 -2.84
N GLU A 236 6.90 -10.00 -2.83
CA GLU A 236 6.51 -11.40 -2.59
C GLU A 236 6.12 -11.67 -1.14
N VAL A 237 6.94 -11.25 -0.16
CA VAL A 237 6.71 -11.59 1.25
C VAL A 237 5.56 -10.81 1.88
N THR A 238 5.24 -9.64 1.33
CA THR A 238 4.15 -8.77 1.80
C THR A 238 2.83 -8.96 1.04
N ALA A 239 2.83 -9.80 0.00
CA ALA A 239 1.63 -10.06 -0.80
C ALA A 239 0.51 -10.65 0.08
N PRO A 240 -0.73 -10.15 -0.02
CA PRO A 240 -1.88 -10.80 0.59
C PRO A 240 -2.06 -12.19 -0.03
N LYS A 241 -1.86 -13.23 0.77
CA LYS A 241 -1.94 -14.62 0.33
C LYS A 241 -2.64 -15.48 1.36
N TYR A 242 -3.42 -16.43 0.85
CA TYR A 242 -4.03 -17.47 1.65
C TYR A 242 -2.97 -18.30 2.37
N GLY A 243 -3.19 -18.58 3.66
CA GLY A 243 -2.28 -19.39 4.47
C GLY A 243 -0.99 -18.67 4.87
N LEU A 244 -0.99 -17.34 4.92
CA LEU A 244 0.15 -16.58 5.43
C LEU A 244 0.28 -16.78 6.94
N GLU A 245 1.34 -17.45 7.40
CA GLU A 245 1.49 -17.84 8.82
C GLU A 245 2.18 -16.80 9.70
N ASP A 246 3.09 -15.99 9.14
CA ASP A 246 3.87 -15.01 9.92
C ASP A 246 2.98 -13.85 10.41
N PRO A 247 2.83 -13.63 11.73
CA PRO A 247 1.91 -12.63 12.27
C PRO A 247 2.29 -11.18 11.93
N THR A 248 3.57 -10.90 11.69
CA THR A 248 4.06 -9.58 11.28
C THR A 248 3.68 -9.33 9.83
N LEU A 249 3.95 -10.31 8.95
CA LEU A 249 3.59 -10.24 7.54
C LEU A 249 2.08 -10.22 7.34
N MET A 250 1.28 -10.91 8.17
CA MET A 250 -0.18 -10.82 8.14
C MET A 250 -0.67 -9.37 8.28
N GLY A 251 -0.13 -8.61 9.23
CA GLY A 251 -0.52 -7.21 9.44
C GLY A 251 -0.14 -6.33 8.25
N ILE A 252 1.05 -6.55 7.69
CA ILE A 252 1.54 -5.85 6.50
C ILE A 252 0.72 -6.18 5.26
N ALA A 253 0.41 -7.45 5.04
CA ALA A 253 -0.47 -7.90 3.97
C ALA A 253 -1.85 -7.27 4.07
N ASN A 254 -2.41 -7.18 5.29
CA ASN A 254 -3.69 -6.49 5.49
C ASN A 254 -3.59 -5.00 5.16
N ARG A 255 -2.52 -4.35 5.61
CA ARG A 255 -2.27 -2.92 5.35
C ARG A 255 -2.17 -2.65 3.86
N ARG A 256 -1.41 -3.47 3.13
CA ARG A 256 -1.28 -3.40 1.66
C ARG A 256 -2.63 -3.53 0.97
N ARG A 257 -3.45 -4.49 1.40
CA ARG A 257 -4.81 -4.71 0.88
C ARG A 257 -5.72 -3.50 1.13
N ILE A 258 -5.74 -2.98 2.36
CA ILE A 258 -6.53 -1.80 2.73
C ILE A 258 -6.06 -0.58 1.93
N TRP A 259 -4.75 -0.39 1.78
CA TRP A 259 -4.17 0.69 1.00
C TRP A 259 -4.68 0.69 -0.45
N GLY A 260 -4.72 -0.47 -1.12
CA GLY A 260 -5.26 -0.57 -2.48
C GLY A 260 -6.72 -0.11 -2.58
N ALA A 261 -7.56 -0.45 -1.60
CA ALA A 261 -8.94 0.05 -1.54
C ALA A 261 -8.99 1.57 -1.26
N CYS A 262 -8.09 2.08 -0.42
CA CYS A 262 -7.98 3.51 -0.15
C CYS A 262 -7.47 4.31 -1.36
N GLU A 263 -6.61 3.75 -2.21
CA GLU A 263 -6.15 4.39 -3.44
C GLU A 263 -7.27 4.56 -4.46
N GLU A 264 -8.15 3.56 -4.60
CA GLU A 264 -9.34 3.66 -5.45
C GLU A 264 -10.25 4.80 -4.99
N LEU A 265 -10.52 4.87 -3.68
CA LEU A 265 -11.31 5.95 -3.08
C LEU A 265 -10.62 7.31 -3.22
N SER A 266 -9.29 7.36 -3.05
CA SER A 266 -8.49 8.57 -3.17
C SER A 266 -8.55 9.20 -4.56
N ARG A 267 -8.65 8.37 -5.62
CA ARG A 267 -8.84 8.89 -6.99
C ARG A 267 -10.16 9.65 -7.12
N GLY A 268 -11.26 9.11 -6.57
CA GLY A 268 -12.56 9.79 -6.55
C GLY A 268 -12.53 11.09 -5.74
N TYR A 269 -11.93 11.05 -4.54
CA TYR A 269 -11.76 12.22 -3.69
C TYR A 269 -10.98 13.34 -4.39
N ARG A 270 -9.82 13.03 -4.98
CA ARG A 270 -8.98 14.02 -5.67
C ARG A 270 -9.69 14.61 -6.89
N ALA A 271 -10.47 13.82 -7.63
CA ALA A 271 -11.23 14.31 -8.78
C ALA A 271 -12.29 15.36 -8.38
N VAL A 272 -12.98 15.15 -7.25
CA VAL A 272 -13.99 16.11 -6.75
C VAL A 272 -13.32 17.30 -6.07
N ALA A 273 -12.28 17.08 -5.26
CA ALA A 273 -11.58 18.13 -4.53
C ALA A 273 -10.85 19.13 -5.41
N VAL A 274 -10.41 18.74 -6.62
CA VAL A 274 -9.82 19.65 -7.61
C VAL A 274 -10.88 20.47 -8.37
N ALA A 275 -12.13 20.01 -8.40
CA ALA A 275 -13.24 20.66 -9.09
C ALA A 275 -14.01 21.67 -8.21
N ALA A 276 -13.77 21.66 -6.90
CA ALA A 276 -14.38 22.53 -5.89
C ALA A 276 -13.49 23.74 -5.58
#